data_AF-A0A1Y5HRP1-F1
#
_entry.id   AF-A0A1Y5HRP1-F1
#
_cell.length_a   1.000
_cell.length_b   1.000
_cell.length_c   1.000
_cell.angle_alpha   90.00
_cell.angle_beta   90.00
_cell.angle_gamma   90.00
#
_symmetry.space_group_name_H-M   'P 1'
#
loop_
_entity.id
_entity.type
_entity.pdbx_description
1 polymer ?
#
loop_
_entity_poly.entity_id
_entity_poly.type
_entity_poly.pdbx_seq_one_letter_code
_entity_poly.pdbx_strand_id
1 'polypeptide(L)'
;MNFSRTFCASALVMSLAACVGGGSQQSSVPDCTYPDSPQAAAPGWVCDEPVEGLAVSAVGSANKSAAGLNFMKQQAMTAARVQLAQMMKVEVQNMVKQFVETTGVADNETVDKVNS
;
A
#
# COMPACT_ATOMS: atom_id res chain seq x y z
N MET A 1 25.08 -57.98 48.51
CA MET A 1 25.83 -58.30 47.29
C MET A 1 25.41 -57.38 46.15
N ASN A 2 26.41 -56.68 45.59
CA ASN A 2 26.52 -56.30 44.17
C ASN A 2 25.75 -55.06 43.65
N PHE A 3 26.19 -53.88 44.11
CA PHE A 3 25.86 -52.53 43.63
C PHE A 3 26.52 -52.14 42.28
N SER A 4 26.89 -53.11 41.44
CA SER A 4 27.95 -52.93 40.42
C SER A 4 27.52 -53.19 38.96
N ARG A 5 26.22 -53.19 38.61
CA ARG A 5 25.79 -53.58 37.25
C ARG A 5 24.77 -52.68 36.55
N THR A 6 24.36 -51.56 37.13
CA THR A 6 23.33 -50.70 36.53
C THR A 6 23.83 -49.28 36.27
N PHE A 7 25.04 -49.15 35.73
CA PHE A 7 25.69 -47.88 35.38
C PHE A 7 25.48 -47.44 33.91
N CYS A 8 24.63 -48.09 33.11
CA CYS A 8 24.62 -47.83 31.65
C CYS A 8 23.27 -47.54 30.97
N ALA A 9 22.18 -47.23 31.67
CA ALA A 9 20.88 -47.09 31.00
C ALA A 9 20.08 -45.86 31.42
N SER A 10 20.71 -44.68 31.50
CA SER A 10 19.99 -43.42 31.76
C SER A 10 20.58 -42.28 30.92
N ALA A 11 20.47 -42.39 29.60
CA ALA A 11 20.88 -41.31 28.68
C ALA A 11 19.95 -41.19 27.46
N LEU A 12 18.64 -41.43 27.62
CA LEU A 12 17.69 -41.38 26.50
C LEU A 12 16.33 -40.77 26.86
N VAL A 13 16.27 -39.64 27.59
CA VAL A 13 14.99 -38.91 27.76
C VAL A 13 15.18 -37.39 27.88
N MET A 14 15.96 -36.75 27.00
CA MET A 14 16.03 -35.28 26.98
C MET A 14 16.29 -34.72 25.57
N SER A 15 15.29 -34.75 24.70
CA SER A 15 15.35 -34.07 23.40
C SER A 15 13.99 -33.72 22.78
N LEU A 16 12.96 -33.43 23.58
CA LEU A 16 11.63 -33.04 23.06
C LEU A 16 11.18 -31.60 23.39
N ALA A 17 12.08 -30.71 23.80
CA ALA A 17 11.75 -29.31 24.08
C ALA A 17 12.15 -28.33 22.94
N ALA A 18 11.79 -28.64 21.69
CA ALA A 18 12.15 -27.78 20.55
C ALA A 18 11.00 -27.34 19.62
N CYS A 19 9.72 -27.63 19.93
CA CYS A 19 8.61 -27.25 19.05
C CYS A 19 7.39 -26.61 19.74
N VAL A 20 7.58 -25.87 20.85
CA VAL A 20 6.50 -25.02 21.43
C VAL A 20 6.81 -23.52 21.32
N GLY A 21 7.59 -23.17 20.31
CA GLY A 21 7.86 -21.80 19.90
C GLY A 21 7.59 -21.65 18.41
N GLY A 22 6.42 -22.09 17.95
CA GLY A 22 5.91 -21.79 16.62
C GLY A 22 5.54 -20.31 16.54
N GLY A 23 6.53 -19.43 16.68
CA GLY A 23 6.46 -18.11 16.10
C GLY A 23 6.31 -18.36 14.61
N SER A 24 5.08 -18.33 14.13
CA SER A 24 4.79 -18.13 12.72
C SER A 24 5.64 -16.93 12.33
N GLN A 25 6.74 -17.17 11.62
CA GLN A 25 7.20 -16.19 10.67
C GLN A 25 6.01 -16.01 9.74
N GLN A 26 5.22 -15.00 10.08
CA GLN A 26 4.21 -14.42 9.23
C GLN A 26 4.95 -14.21 7.92
N SER A 27 4.75 -15.13 6.97
CA SER A 27 5.28 -15.00 5.64
C SER A 27 4.69 -13.68 5.18
N SER A 28 5.52 -12.63 5.11
CA SER A 28 5.07 -11.29 4.79
C SER A 28 4.49 -11.37 3.39
N VAL A 29 3.17 -11.52 3.29
CA VAL A 29 2.45 -11.28 2.05
C VAL A 29 2.88 -9.88 1.66
N PRO A 30 3.49 -9.67 0.49
CA PRO A 30 3.91 -8.34 0.10
C PRO A 30 2.69 -7.43 0.17
N ASP A 31 2.81 -6.27 0.82
CA ASP A 31 1.70 -5.33 1.00
C ASP A 31 1.06 -4.94 -0.34
N CYS A 32 1.83 -5.06 -1.44
CA CYS A 32 1.32 -5.08 -2.78
C CYS A 32 2.23 -5.86 -3.75
N THR A 33 1.66 -6.40 -4.83
CA THR A 33 2.36 -7.19 -5.85
C THR A 33 2.01 -6.72 -7.26
N TYR A 34 2.87 -7.00 -8.24
CA TYR A 34 2.55 -6.69 -9.63
C TYR A 34 1.35 -7.52 -10.13
N PRO A 35 0.40 -6.92 -10.89
CA PRO A 35 -0.77 -7.64 -11.39
C PRO A 35 -0.44 -8.86 -12.27
N ASP A 36 0.69 -8.82 -12.98
CA ASP A 36 1.16 -9.90 -13.85
C ASP A 36 2.26 -10.77 -13.22
N SER A 37 2.67 -10.46 -11.99
CA SER A 37 3.62 -11.25 -11.20
C SER A 37 3.25 -11.18 -9.70
N PRO A 38 2.26 -11.98 -9.25
CA PRO A 38 1.77 -11.95 -7.88
C PRO A 38 2.79 -12.39 -6.81
N GLN A 39 3.92 -12.96 -7.23
CA GLN A 39 5.00 -13.37 -6.34
C GLN A 39 6.09 -12.28 -6.23
N ALA A 40 6.03 -11.24 -7.08
CA ALA A 40 6.96 -10.12 -7.06
C ALA A 40 6.33 -8.95 -6.29
N ALA A 41 6.97 -8.57 -5.19
CA ALA A 41 6.62 -7.39 -4.41
C ALA A 41 6.76 -6.12 -5.28
N ALA A 42 5.72 -5.30 -5.30
CA ALA A 42 5.73 -4.01 -5.96
C ALA A 42 6.13 -2.91 -4.96
N PRO A 43 6.88 -1.89 -5.38
CA PRO A 43 7.07 -0.68 -4.57
C PRO A 43 5.72 -0.03 -4.23
N GLY A 44 5.61 0.56 -3.04
CA GLY A 44 4.36 1.16 -2.56
C GLY A 44 3.71 2.16 -3.52
N TRP A 45 4.50 3.04 -4.14
CA TRP A 45 3.99 4.02 -5.11
C TRP A 45 3.32 3.39 -6.33
N VAL A 46 3.63 2.14 -6.70
CA VAL A 46 2.97 1.39 -7.80
C VAL A 46 1.52 1.05 -7.42
N CYS A 47 1.25 1.00 -6.13
CA CYS A 47 -0.01 0.57 -5.52
C CYS A 47 -0.74 1.73 -4.86
N ASP A 48 -0.53 2.93 -5.42
CA ASP A 48 -1.16 4.19 -5.01
C ASP A 48 -0.81 4.62 -3.58
N GLU A 49 0.30 4.12 -3.01
CA GLU A 49 0.83 4.67 -1.77
C GLU A 49 1.29 6.13 -2.01
N PRO A 50 0.95 7.08 -1.11
CA PRO A 50 1.33 8.46 -1.25
C PRO A 50 2.85 8.65 -1.38
N VAL A 51 3.27 9.44 -2.36
CA VAL A 51 4.67 9.84 -2.52
C VAL A 51 4.93 11.12 -1.73
N GLU A 52 5.92 11.09 -0.84
CA GLU A 52 6.28 12.25 -0.02
C GLU A 52 6.59 13.47 -0.90
N GLY A 53 6.02 14.62 -0.52
CA GLY A 53 6.20 15.89 -1.23
C GLY A 53 5.36 16.08 -2.49
N LEU A 54 4.55 15.08 -2.91
CA LEU A 54 3.62 15.21 -4.02
C LEU A 54 2.17 15.25 -3.53
N ALA A 55 1.44 16.32 -3.85
CA ALA A 55 0.02 16.43 -3.52
C ALA A 55 -0.86 15.45 -4.31
N VAL A 56 -0.48 15.18 -5.55
CA VAL A 56 -1.17 14.25 -6.43
C VAL A 56 -0.13 13.42 -7.18
N SER A 57 -0.33 12.11 -7.21
CA SER A 57 0.48 11.16 -7.98
C SER A 57 -0.43 10.12 -8.61
N ALA A 58 -0.03 9.55 -9.75
CA ALA A 58 -0.83 8.56 -10.47
C ALA A 58 0.06 7.50 -11.11
N VAL A 59 -0.43 6.27 -11.13
CA VAL A 59 0.24 5.14 -11.79
C VAL A 59 -0.56 4.70 -12.99
N GLY A 60 0.14 4.36 -14.08
CA GLY A 60 -0.48 3.79 -15.27
C GLY A 60 0.13 2.44 -15.60
N SER A 61 -0.72 1.53 -16.07
CA SER A 61 -0.33 0.21 -16.54
C SER A 61 -0.66 0.04 -18.01
N ALA A 62 0.07 -0.84 -18.68
CA ALA A 62 -0.23 -1.26 -20.04
C ALA A 62 -0.16 -2.78 -20.14
N ASN A 63 -1.01 -3.35 -20.99
CA ASN A 63 -0.96 -4.77 -21.30
C ASN A 63 0.35 -5.11 -22.02
N LYS A 64 0.80 -6.36 -21.85
CA LYS A 64 1.91 -6.91 -22.62
C LYS A 64 1.59 -6.80 -24.12
N SER A 65 2.54 -6.26 -24.88
CA SER A 65 2.40 -6.03 -26.32
C SER A 65 3.64 -6.50 -27.07
N ALA A 66 3.43 -7.11 -28.24
CA ALA A 66 4.51 -7.49 -29.15
C ALA A 66 5.25 -6.29 -29.77
N ALA A 67 4.69 -5.07 -29.66
CA ALA A 67 5.32 -3.83 -30.12
C ALA A 67 6.56 -3.41 -29.29
N GLY A 68 6.87 -4.15 -28.22
CA GLY A 68 8.08 -3.97 -27.43
C GLY A 68 7.94 -3.01 -26.26
N LEU A 69 9.02 -2.91 -25.47
CA LEU A 69 9.01 -2.24 -24.17
C LEU A 69 8.72 -0.73 -24.26
N ASN A 70 9.24 -0.05 -25.28
CA ASN A 70 9.04 1.39 -25.45
C ASN A 70 7.58 1.73 -25.73
N PHE A 71 6.89 0.91 -26.51
CA PHE A 71 5.45 1.09 -26.77
C PHE A 71 4.64 0.91 -25.48
N MET A 72 4.91 -0.16 -24.72
CA MET A 72 4.22 -0.41 -23.45
C MET A 72 4.45 0.73 -22.44
N LYS A 73 5.68 1.25 -22.34
CA LYS A 73 5.98 2.42 -21.50
C LYS A 73 5.20 3.65 -21.94
N GLN A 74 5.11 3.94 -23.24
CA GLN A 74 4.35 5.09 -23.73
C GLN A 74 2.86 4.97 -23.41
N GLN A 75 2.30 3.76 -23.54
CA GLN A 75 0.89 3.53 -23.23
C GLN A 75 0.62 3.64 -21.72
N ALA A 76 1.48 3.05 -20.88
CA ALA A 76 1.40 3.18 -19.42
C ALA A 76 1.52 4.64 -18.97
N MET A 77 2.47 5.40 -19.53
CA MET A 77 2.63 6.83 -19.23
C MET A 77 1.42 7.65 -19.67
N THR A 78 0.80 7.30 -20.79
CA THR A 78 -0.44 7.94 -21.25
C THR A 78 -1.57 7.69 -20.27
N ALA A 79 -1.76 6.45 -19.83
CA ALA A 79 -2.76 6.10 -18.83
C ALA A 79 -2.54 6.84 -17.51
N ALA A 80 -1.29 6.89 -17.01
CA ALA A 80 -0.92 7.61 -15.79
C ALA A 80 -1.28 9.10 -15.89
N ARG A 81 -0.98 9.74 -17.02
CA ARG A 81 -1.28 11.17 -17.24
C ARG A 81 -2.76 11.46 -17.28
N VAL A 82 -3.57 10.57 -17.84
CA VAL A 82 -5.03 10.72 -17.84
C VAL A 82 -5.57 10.67 -16.41
N GLN A 83 -5.13 9.70 -15.61
CA GLN A 83 -5.54 9.59 -14.21
C GLN A 83 -5.07 10.80 -13.39
N LEU A 84 -3.82 11.24 -13.57
CA LEU A 84 -3.28 12.41 -12.90
C LEU A 84 -4.11 13.67 -13.20
N ALA A 85 -4.47 13.88 -14.47
CA ALA A 85 -5.30 15.02 -14.86
C ALA A 85 -6.71 14.95 -14.24
N GLN A 86 -7.28 13.76 -14.12
CA GLN A 86 -8.59 13.57 -13.46
C GLN A 86 -8.50 13.88 -11.97
N MET A 87 -7.48 13.40 -11.27
CA MET A 87 -7.28 13.70 -9.84
C MET A 87 -7.02 15.18 -9.61
N MET A 88 -6.14 15.79 -10.40
CA MET A 88 -5.88 17.24 -10.34
C MET A 88 -7.14 18.06 -10.58
N LYS A 89 -8.00 17.65 -11.53
CA LYS A 89 -9.28 18.31 -11.79
C LYS A 89 -10.19 18.27 -10.56
N VAL A 90 -10.34 17.11 -9.93
CA VAL A 90 -11.18 16.96 -8.73
C VAL A 90 -10.63 17.80 -7.58
N GLU A 91 -9.31 17.77 -7.37
CA GLU A 91 -8.64 18.55 -6.33
C GLU A 91 -8.88 20.05 -6.50
N VAL A 92 -8.58 20.59 -7.69
CA VAL A 92 -8.78 22.03 -7.97
C VAL A 92 -10.26 22.40 -7.87
N GLN A 93 -11.17 21.56 -8.34
CA GLN A 93 -12.61 21.80 -8.20
C GLN A 93 -13.03 21.89 -6.73
N ASN A 94 -12.49 21.03 -5.87
CA ASN A 94 -12.78 21.06 -4.44
C ASN A 94 -12.17 22.29 -3.75
N MET A 95 -10.94 22.67 -4.12
CA MET A 95 -10.31 23.90 -3.62
C MET A 95 -11.13 25.15 -3.97
N VAL A 96 -11.62 25.25 -5.22
CA VAL A 96 -12.46 26.38 -5.65
C VAL A 96 -13.78 26.41 -4.89
N LYS A 97 -14.44 25.26 -4.69
CA LYS A 97 -15.68 25.18 -3.89
C LYS A 97 -15.46 25.66 -2.46
N GLN A 98 -14.44 25.13 -1.78
CA GLN A 98 -14.09 25.53 -0.41
C GLN A 98 -13.78 27.03 -0.32
N PHE A 99 -13.08 27.58 -1.32
CA PHE A 99 -12.80 29.01 -1.38
C PHE A 99 -14.09 29.84 -1.50
N VAL A 100 -15.00 29.48 -2.42
CA VAL A 100 -16.27 30.19 -2.60
C VAL A 100 -17.17 30.08 -1.36
N GLU A 101 -17.26 28.91 -0.74
CA GLU A 101 -18.03 28.68 0.49
C GLU A 101 -17.47 29.47 1.68
N THR A 102 -16.15 29.55 1.83
CA THR A 102 -15.51 30.28 2.94
C THR A 102 -15.54 31.80 2.76
N THR A 103 -15.51 32.28 1.51
CA THR A 103 -15.45 33.72 1.20
C THR A 103 -16.83 34.35 1.02
N GLY A 104 -17.91 33.57 0.99
CA GLY A 104 -19.29 34.08 0.90
C GLY A 104 -19.59 34.83 -0.41
N VAL A 105 -18.80 34.60 -1.47
CA VAL A 105 -18.90 35.35 -2.73
C VAL A 105 -20.07 34.87 -3.61
N ALA A 106 -20.70 33.74 -3.25
CA ALA A 106 -21.92 33.26 -3.89
C ALA A 106 -23.13 33.64 -3.02
N ASP A 107 -23.61 34.86 -3.23
CA ASP A 107 -24.94 35.36 -2.89
C ASP A 107 -25.43 35.11 -1.46
N ASN A 108 -25.15 36.09 -0.59
CA ASN A 108 -25.91 36.41 0.63
C ASN A 108 -25.46 35.76 1.96
N GLU A 109 -24.22 36.02 2.38
CA GLU A 109 -23.90 36.06 3.83
C GLU A 109 -24.48 37.35 4.45
N THR A 110 -25.80 37.46 4.51
CA THR A 110 -26.45 38.22 5.59
C THR A 110 -26.47 37.30 6.80
N VAL A 111 -25.38 37.32 7.58
CA VAL A 111 -25.42 36.89 8.97
C VAL A 111 -26.36 37.85 9.69
N ASP A 112 -27.65 37.52 9.67
CA ASP A 112 -28.66 38.21 10.47
C ASP A 112 -28.27 38.03 11.93
N LYS A 113 -27.70 39.10 12.48
CA LYS A 113 -27.46 39.27 13.90
C LYS A 113 -28.82 39.26 14.59
N VAL A 114 -29.28 38.09 15.01
CA VAL A 114 -30.41 37.98 15.93
C VAL A 114 -30.00 38.61 17.25
N ASN A 115 -30.41 39.87 17.41
CA ASN A 115 -30.40 40.56 18.67
C ASN A 115 -31.34 39.81 19.62
N SER A 116 -30.77 39.23 20.68
CA SER A 116 -31.49 38.76 21.87
C SER A 116 -31.20 39.68 23.02
#